data_AF-A0A7V8SUD7-F1
#
_entry.id   AF-A0A7V8SUD7-F1
#
_cell.length_a   1.000
_cell.length_b   1.000
_cell.length_c   1.000
_cell.angle_alpha   90.00
_cell.angle_beta   90.00
_cell.angle_gamma   90.00
#
_symmetry.space_group_name_H-M   'P 1'
#
loop_
_entity.id
_entity.type
_entity.pdbx_description
1 polymer ?
#
loop_
_entity_poly.entity_id
_entity_poly.type
_entity_poly.pdbx_seq_one_letter_code
_entity_poly.pdbx_strand_id
1 'polypeptide(L)'
;MNLLTPATLVLRNRVRHEGRGQFLGRIAVLSLLNVLLLGALFTTASGASFELGMLAEQYGYFVPLLTLMAAVGTWEIELWAGVGESYLRNPTWVWPTRLLLTLVEVAVPFVFFVVTLLAVGGPDVLAHLVTATGMLLAFSLLGAALGFCVGFRHEKSVNNFLSLAPWLLGFGPGPFFGNDASGLGLLFPGGFSARGDFVLEWLRLAAVAVLAYALYRWGSRARRHRFFTR
;
A
#
# COMPACT_ATOMS: atom_id res chain seq x y z
N MET A 1 0.67 4.94 34.52
CA MET A 1 -0.25 4.49 33.45
C MET A 1 0.49 4.59 32.13
N ASN A 2 0.79 3.48 31.46
CA ASN A 2 1.44 3.52 30.15
C ASN A 2 0.43 4.01 29.12
N LEU A 3 0.63 5.24 28.63
CA LEU A 3 -0.11 5.81 27.50
C LEU A 3 0.34 5.11 26.21
N LEU A 4 -0.07 3.86 26.05
CA LEU A 4 -0.01 3.21 24.75
C LEU A 4 -0.96 3.99 23.83
N THR A 5 -0.42 4.53 22.73
CA THR A 5 -1.24 5.21 21.72
C THR A 5 -2.32 4.25 21.21
N PRO A 6 -3.49 4.74 20.76
CA PRO A 6 -4.56 3.89 20.23
C PRO A 6 -4.05 2.87 19.19
N ALA A 7 -3.08 3.29 18.37
CA ALA A 7 -2.40 2.45 17.39
C ALA A 7 -1.68 1.23 17.99
N THR A 8 -0.93 1.44 19.06
CA THR A 8 -0.18 0.35 19.73
C THR A 8 -1.11 -0.64 20.44
N LEU A 9 -2.23 -0.17 21.00
CA LEU A 9 -3.25 -1.04 21.58
C LEU A 9 -3.94 -1.89 20.52
N VAL A 10 -4.31 -1.28 19.40
CA VAL A 10 -4.94 -1.95 18.27
C VAL A 10 -4.02 -3.03 17.69
N LEU A 11 -2.75 -2.70 17.45
CA LEU A 11 -1.75 -3.67 16.98
C LEU A 11 -1.56 -4.83 17.97
N ARG A 12 -1.44 -4.52 19.26
CA ARG A 12 -1.28 -5.55 20.31
C ARG A 12 -2.48 -6.50 20.35
N ASN A 13 -3.68 -5.97 20.20
CA ASN A 13 -4.91 -6.78 20.17
C ASN A 13 -4.96 -7.66 18.93
N ARG A 14 -4.60 -7.13 17.75
CA ARG A 14 -4.50 -7.90 16.51
C ARG A 14 -3.53 -9.07 16.65
N VAL A 15 -2.31 -8.81 17.13
CA VAL A 15 -1.29 -9.84 17.35
C VAL A 15 -1.74 -10.90 18.38
N ARG A 16 -2.49 -10.48 19.41
CA ARG A 16 -3.05 -11.40 20.40
C ARG A 16 -4.16 -12.28 19.84
N HIS A 17 -5.00 -11.73 18.96
CA HIS A 17 -6.12 -12.44 18.35
C HIS A 17 -5.68 -13.43 17.29
N GLU A 18 -4.82 -13.02 16.35
CA GLU A 18 -4.26 -13.89 15.30
C GLU A 18 -3.21 -14.87 15.87
N GLY A 19 -2.53 -14.49 16.94
CA GLY A 19 -1.37 -15.21 17.45
C GLY A 19 -0.09 -14.80 16.73
N ARG A 20 1.01 -14.68 17.48
CA ARG A 20 2.29 -14.14 16.99
C ARG A 20 2.84 -14.88 15.76
N GLY A 21 2.74 -16.21 15.75
CA GLY A 21 3.25 -17.03 14.65
C GLY A 21 2.47 -16.82 13.35
N GLN A 22 1.13 -16.76 13.42
CA GLN A 22 0.29 -16.50 12.24
C GLN A 22 0.48 -15.07 11.75
N PHE A 23 0.56 -14.10 12.67
CA PHE A 23 0.82 -12.71 12.32
C PHE A 23 2.15 -12.56 11.57
N LEU A 24 3.24 -13.11 12.11
CA LEU A 24 4.56 -13.10 11.46
C LEU A 24 4.55 -13.87 10.13
N GLY A 25 3.90 -15.03 10.09
CA GLY A 25 3.73 -15.82 8.86
C GLY A 25 3.04 -15.02 7.76
N ARG A 26 2.01 -14.25 8.12
CA ARG A 26 1.27 -13.39 7.18
C ARG A 26 2.12 -12.20 6.69
N ILE A 27 2.68 -11.40 7.59
CA ILE A 27 3.37 -10.16 7.21
C ILE A 27 4.75 -10.41 6.57
N ALA A 28 5.43 -11.49 6.97
CA ALA A 28 6.78 -11.78 6.50
C ALA A 28 6.77 -12.89 5.45
N VAL A 29 6.40 -14.10 5.84
CA VAL A 29 6.58 -15.29 4.99
C VAL A 29 5.69 -15.23 3.76
N LEU A 30 4.38 -15.04 3.95
CA LEU A 30 3.42 -15.02 2.84
C LEU A 30 3.64 -13.82 1.92
N SER A 31 3.87 -12.63 2.48
CA SER A 31 4.17 -11.42 1.70
C SER A 31 5.42 -11.59 0.84
N LEU A 32 6.52 -12.12 1.41
CA LEU A 32 7.76 -12.35 0.65
C LEU A 32 7.58 -13.46 -0.38
N LEU A 33 6.90 -14.56 -0.03
CA LEU A 33 6.57 -15.62 -1.00
C LEU A 33 5.76 -15.08 -2.16
N ASN A 34 4.77 -14.22 -1.91
CA ASN A 34 3.98 -13.59 -2.98
C ASN A 34 4.86 -12.72 -3.89
N VAL A 35 5.77 -11.91 -3.33
CA VAL A 35 6.71 -11.11 -4.12
C VAL A 35 7.62 -12.01 -4.96
N LEU A 36 8.18 -13.06 -4.36
CA LEU A 36 9.10 -13.97 -5.05
C LEU A 36 8.39 -14.81 -6.13
N LEU A 37 7.20 -15.35 -5.84
CA LEU A 37 6.42 -16.14 -6.79
C LEU A 37 5.96 -15.29 -7.97
N LEU A 38 5.44 -14.09 -7.69
CA LEU A 38 5.03 -13.17 -8.75
C LEU A 38 6.24 -12.70 -9.55
N GLY A 39 7.34 -12.35 -8.89
CA GLY A 39 8.60 -12.02 -9.55
C GLY A 39 9.08 -13.15 -10.47
N ALA A 40 9.10 -14.39 -9.98
CA ALA A 40 9.50 -15.56 -10.76
C ALA A 40 8.56 -15.79 -11.96
N LEU A 41 7.24 -15.65 -11.75
CA LEU A 41 6.25 -15.76 -12.81
C LEU A 41 6.44 -14.67 -13.88
N PHE A 42 6.80 -13.45 -13.50
CA PHE A 42 7.08 -12.37 -14.45
C PHE A 42 8.35 -12.65 -15.24
N THR A 43 9.41 -13.13 -14.60
CA THR A 43 10.66 -13.49 -15.30
C THR A 43 10.44 -14.63 -16.28
N THR A 44 9.65 -15.65 -15.91
CA THR A 44 9.35 -16.76 -16.82
C THR A 44 8.46 -16.32 -17.97
N ALA A 45 7.46 -15.47 -17.73
CA ALA A 45 6.60 -14.91 -18.77
C ALA A 45 7.37 -14.03 -19.76
N SER A 46 8.40 -13.31 -19.31
CA SER A 46 9.27 -12.52 -20.18
C SER A 46 10.39 -13.32 -20.86
N GLY A 47 10.51 -14.63 -20.58
CA GLY A 47 11.57 -15.48 -21.10
C GLY A 47 12.96 -15.19 -20.52
N ALA A 48 13.03 -14.51 -19.36
CA ALA A 48 14.28 -14.12 -18.70
C ALA A 48 14.61 -15.05 -17.52
N SER A 49 15.90 -15.11 -17.15
CA SER A 49 16.35 -15.76 -15.92
C SER A 49 15.89 -14.96 -14.70
N PHE A 50 15.50 -15.67 -13.63
CA PHE A 50 15.15 -15.02 -12.38
C PHE A 50 16.41 -14.50 -11.69
N GLU A 51 16.61 -13.18 -11.75
CA GLU A 51 17.77 -12.50 -11.19
C GLU A 51 17.37 -11.43 -10.17
N LEU A 52 18.26 -11.20 -9.20
CA LEU A 52 18.04 -10.24 -8.13
C LEU A 52 17.84 -8.80 -8.67
N GLY A 53 18.49 -8.47 -9.79
CA GLY A 53 18.33 -7.18 -10.48
C GLY A 53 16.94 -6.99 -11.08
N MET A 54 16.34 -8.04 -11.66
CA MET A 54 14.96 -7.96 -12.15
C MET A 54 13.98 -7.75 -11.00
N LEU A 55 14.18 -8.42 -9.87
CA LEU A 55 13.38 -8.15 -8.66
C LEU A 55 13.54 -6.72 -8.18
N ALA A 56 14.77 -6.18 -8.21
CA ALA A 56 15.06 -4.81 -7.79
C ALA A 56 14.22 -3.82 -8.59
N GLU A 57 14.12 -3.99 -9.92
CA GLU A 57 13.38 -3.11 -10.82
C GLU A 57 11.85 -3.16 -10.63
N GLN A 58 11.31 -4.26 -10.10
CA GLN A 58 9.87 -4.43 -9.88
C GLN A 58 9.35 -3.68 -8.64
N TYR A 59 10.21 -3.01 -7.86
CA TYR A 59 9.79 -2.23 -6.69
C TYR A 59 8.69 -1.20 -7.04
N GLY A 60 8.77 -0.64 -8.25
CA GLY A 60 7.81 0.35 -8.76
C GLY A 60 6.38 -0.18 -8.85
N TYR A 61 6.21 -1.49 -8.92
CA TYR A 61 4.89 -2.15 -8.92
C TYR A 61 4.53 -2.66 -7.51
N PHE A 62 5.43 -3.42 -6.89
CA PHE A 62 5.13 -4.11 -5.63
C PHE A 62 4.98 -3.16 -4.45
N VAL A 63 5.79 -2.10 -4.35
CA VAL A 63 5.72 -1.17 -3.23
C VAL A 63 4.36 -0.44 -3.21
N PRO A 64 3.90 0.20 -4.31
CA PRO A 64 2.54 0.75 -4.37
C PRO A 64 1.43 -0.26 -4.05
N LEU A 65 1.49 -1.46 -4.63
CA LEU A 65 0.46 -2.47 -4.48
C LEU A 65 0.33 -2.95 -3.02
N LEU A 66 1.44 -3.39 -2.43
CA LEU A 66 1.46 -3.90 -1.06
C LEU A 66 1.04 -2.82 -0.08
N THR A 67 1.51 -1.59 -0.30
CA THR A 67 1.16 -0.43 0.54
C THR A 67 -0.32 -0.09 0.46
N LEU A 68 -0.89 -0.03 -0.75
CA LEU A 68 -2.30 0.28 -0.93
C LEU A 68 -3.18 -0.80 -0.27
N MET A 69 -2.85 -2.07 -0.50
CA MET A 69 -3.58 -3.20 0.08
C MET A 69 -3.48 -3.21 1.60
N ALA A 70 -2.28 -2.99 2.17
CA ALA A 70 -2.10 -2.91 3.60
C ALA A 70 -2.91 -1.75 4.21
N ALA A 71 -2.83 -0.56 3.61
CA ALA A 71 -3.55 0.62 4.07
C ALA A 71 -5.07 0.44 4.03
N VAL A 72 -5.60 -0.19 2.97
CA VAL A 72 -7.03 -0.54 2.91
C VAL A 72 -7.37 -1.65 3.90
N GLY A 73 -6.53 -2.66 4.06
CA GLY A 73 -6.71 -3.74 5.04
C GLY A 73 -6.74 -3.25 6.48
N THR A 74 -6.12 -2.10 6.81
CA THR A 74 -6.23 -1.53 8.16
C THR A 74 -7.67 -1.19 8.57
N TRP A 75 -8.59 -1.02 7.62
CA TRP A 75 -10.00 -0.76 7.89
C TRP A 75 -10.74 -1.96 8.48
N GLU A 76 -10.31 -3.19 8.19
CA GLU A 76 -10.89 -4.37 8.84
C GLU A 76 -10.72 -4.30 10.34
N ILE A 77 -9.58 -3.79 10.80
CA ILE A 77 -9.29 -3.68 12.23
C ILE A 77 -10.28 -2.72 12.93
N GLU A 78 -10.72 -1.67 12.25
CA GLU A 78 -11.72 -0.73 12.79
C GLU A 78 -13.12 -1.33 12.86
N LEU A 79 -13.45 -2.18 11.89
CA LEU A 79 -14.70 -2.95 11.86
C LEU A 79 -14.74 -3.96 13.01
N TRP A 80 -13.67 -4.74 13.17
CA TRP A 80 -13.52 -5.70 14.26
C TRP A 80 -13.53 -5.04 15.65
N ALA A 81 -12.89 -3.88 15.79
CA ALA A 81 -12.83 -3.15 17.05
C ALA A 81 -14.08 -2.31 17.34
N GLY A 82 -15.02 -2.17 16.40
CA GLY A 82 -16.22 -1.35 16.57
C GLY A 82 -15.94 0.16 16.74
N VAL A 83 -14.75 0.63 16.35
CA VAL A 83 -14.30 2.01 16.56
C VAL A 83 -14.53 2.91 15.34
N GLY A 84 -15.08 2.37 14.25
CA GLY A 84 -15.28 3.10 13.00
C GLY A 84 -16.03 4.42 13.16
N GLU A 85 -17.11 4.47 13.95
CA GLU A 85 -17.82 5.73 14.20
C GLU A 85 -17.01 6.77 14.98
N SER A 86 -16.26 6.32 15.99
CA SER A 86 -15.41 7.19 16.83
C SER A 86 -14.29 7.81 16.01
N TYR A 87 -13.75 7.06 15.05
CA TYR A 87 -12.70 7.49 14.14
C TYR A 87 -13.22 8.45 13.06
N LEU A 88 -14.46 8.28 12.60
CA LEU A 88 -15.12 9.25 11.70
C LEU A 88 -15.39 10.59 12.39
N ARG A 89 -15.68 10.58 13.71
CA ARG A 89 -15.91 11.80 14.50
C ARG A 89 -14.62 12.54 14.85
N ASN A 90 -13.50 11.83 14.98
CA ASN A 90 -12.19 12.37 15.33
C ASN A 90 -11.09 11.93 14.34
N PRO A 91 -11.09 12.45 13.10
CA PRO A 91 -10.22 11.98 12.02
C PRO A 91 -8.72 12.21 12.27
N THR A 92 -8.35 13.09 13.21
CA THR A 92 -6.96 13.40 13.55
C THR A 92 -6.21 12.23 14.19
N TRP A 93 -6.90 11.33 14.91
CA TRP A 93 -6.30 10.15 15.55
C TRP A 93 -6.21 8.93 14.63
N VAL A 94 -6.93 8.98 13.51
CA VAL A 94 -7.04 7.88 12.54
C VAL A 94 -5.77 7.77 11.72
N TRP A 95 -5.22 8.91 11.31
CA TRP A 95 -4.04 8.96 10.44
C TRP A 95 -2.80 8.30 11.05
N PRO A 96 -2.36 8.66 12.28
CA PRO A 96 -1.19 8.03 12.86
C PRO A 96 -1.39 6.52 13.08
N THR A 97 -2.60 6.12 13.44
CA THR A 97 -2.93 4.70 13.66
C THR A 97 -2.82 3.89 12.38
N ARG A 98 -3.41 4.38 11.29
CA ARG A 98 -3.38 3.67 10.02
C ARG A 98 -2.03 3.67 9.36
N LEU A 99 -1.32 4.80 9.42
CA LEU A 99 0.05 4.85 8.93
C LEU A 99 0.92 3.85 9.68
N LEU A 100 0.84 3.79 11.02
CA LEU A 100 1.60 2.81 11.79
C LEU A 100 1.24 1.37 11.39
N LEU A 101 -0.05 1.04 11.33
CA LEU A 101 -0.49 -0.30 10.97
C LEU A 101 -0.06 -0.69 9.56
N THR A 102 -0.20 0.23 8.59
CA THR A 102 0.26 0.03 7.21
C THR A 102 1.75 -0.24 7.18
N LEU A 103 2.55 0.58 7.89
CA LEU A 103 4.00 0.41 7.96
C LEU A 103 4.39 -0.94 8.54
N VAL A 104 3.71 -1.42 9.58
CA VAL A 104 3.97 -2.75 10.17
C VAL A 104 3.67 -3.87 9.17
N GLU A 105 2.56 -3.76 8.44
CA GLU A 105 2.14 -4.77 7.46
C GLU A 105 3.09 -4.87 6.26
N VAL A 106 3.71 -3.76 5.85
CA VAL A 106 4.59 -3.71 4.67
C VAL A 106 6.08 -3.63 5.02
N ALA A 107 6.45 -3.54 6.30
CA ALA A 107 7.84 -3.36 6.72
C ALA A 107 8.78 -4.41 6.11
N VAL A 108 8.40 -5.69 6.19
CA VAL A 108 9.23 -6.79 5.71
C VAL A 108 9.44 -6.74 4.19
N PRO A 109 8.39 -6.73 3.34
CA PRO A 109 8.61 -6.64 1.91
C PRO A 109 9.25 -5.32 1.48
N PHE A 110 8.97 -4.21 2.16
CA PHE A 110 9.62 -2.92 1.86
C PHE A 110 11.13 -2.96 2.17
N VAL A 111 11.52 -3.48 3.34
CA VAL A 111 12.93 -3.68 3.69
C VAL A 111 13.61 -4.62 2.70
N PHE A 112 12.93 -5.68 2.26
CA PHE A 112 13.45 -6.54 1.20
C PHE A 112 13.78 -5.74 -0.07
N PHE A 113 12.87 -4.91 -0.59
CA PHE A 113 13.16 -4.06 -1.76
C PHE A 113 14.27 -3.05 -1.51
N VAL A 114 14.33 -2.42 -0.33
CA VAL A 114 15.40 -1.48 0.02
C VAL A 114 16.76 -2.18 0.01
N VAL A 115 16.87 -3.36 0.63
CA VAL A 115 18.11 -4.15 0.65
C VAL A 115 18.50 -4.59 -0.76
N THR A 116 17.54 -5.04 -1.57
CA THR A 116 17.78 -5.44 -2.95
C THR A 116 18.23 -4.26 -3.83
N LEU A 117 17.61 -3.09 -3.68
CA LEU A 117 18.02 -1.86 -4.37
C LEU A 117 19.42 -1.41 -3.95
N LEU A 118 19.79 -1.55 -2.67
CA LEU A 118 21.15 -1.24 -2.21
C LEU A 118 22.18 -2.24 -2.72
N ALA A 119 21.81 -3.52 -2.85
CA ALA A 119 22.71 -4.58 -3.30
C ALA A 119 22.98 -4.56 -4.81
N VAL A 120 22.00 -4.15 -5.61
CA VAL A 120 22.07 -4.17 -7.09
C VAL A 120 22.10 -2.76 -7.69
N GLY A 121 21.93 -1.73 -6.87
CA GLY A 121 21.74 -0.35 -7.32
C GLY A 121 22.91 0.22 -8.11
N GLY A 122 22.58 0.92 -9.19
CA GLY A 122 23.51 1.72 -9.98
C GLY A 122 23.72 3.15 -9.42
N PRO A 123 24.23 4.08 -10.22
CA PRO A 123 24.54 5.46 -9.79
C PRO A 123 23.32 6.21 -9.23
N ASP A 124 22.10 5.82 -9.62
CA ASP A 124 20.84 6.45 -9.22
C ASP A 124 20.15 5.78 -8.02
N VAL A 125 20.85 4.92 -7.27
CA VAL A 125 20.26 4.16 -6.14
C VAL A 125 19.53 5.04 -5.14
N LEU A 126 20.04 6.23 -4.84
CA LEU A 126 19.40 7.17 -3.93
C LEU A 126 18.04 7.64 -4.47
N ALA A 127 17.95 7.94 -5.77
CA ALA A 127 16.71 8.36 -6.42
C ALA A 127 15.67 7.23 -6.43
N HIS A 128 16.10 5.98 -6.62
CA HIS A 128 15.23 4.81 -6.47
C HIS A 128 14.72 4.65 -5.04
N LEU A 129 15.57 4.79 -4.02
CA LEU A 129 15.17 4.69 -2.61
C LEU A 129 14.19 5.80 -2.20
N VAL A 130 14.44 7.04 -2.64
CA VAL A 130 13.52 8.17 -2.44
C VAL A 130 12.18 7.89 -3.11
N THR A 131 12.21 7.36 -4.32
CA THR A 131 10.99 7.00 -5.07
C THR A 131 10.21 5.89 -4.38
N ALA A 132 10.86 4.81 -3.95
CA ALA A 132 10.23 3.72 -3.22
C ALA A 132 9.60 4.21 -1.91
N THR A 133 10.30 5.09 -1.19
CA THR A 133 9.77 5.72 0.04
C THR A 133 8.58 6.63 -0.27
N GLY A 134 8.65 7.40 -1.36
CA GLY A 134 7.56 8.24 -1.84
C GLY A 134 6.32 7.41 -2.20
N MET A 135 6.50 6.27 -2.87
CA MET A 135 5.43 5.30 -3.16
C MET A 135 4.81 4.76 -1.87
N LEU A 136 5.62 4.33 -0.91
CA LEU A 136 5.15 3.87 0.40
C LEU A 136 4.27 4.93 1.08
N LEU A 137 4.68 6.21 1.09
CA LEU A 137 3.90 7.26 1.74
C LEU A 137 2.63 7.61 0.96
N ALA A 138 2.73 7.84 -0.35
CA ALA A 138 1.61 8.25 -1.19
C ALA A 138 0.50 7.18 -1.21
N PHE A 139 0.85 5.90 -1.34
CA PHE A 139 -0.14 4.82 -1.34
C PHE A 139 -0.69 4.48 0.02
N SER A 140 0.08 4.70 1.10
CA SER A 140 -0.44 4.60 2.47
C SER A 140 -1.55 5.64 2.68
N LEU A 141 -1.30 6.88 2.25
CA LEU A 141 -2.27 7.96 2.33
C LEU A 141 -3.49 7.68 1.45
N LEU A 142 -3.29 7.19 0.23
CA LEU A 142 -4.38 6.85 -0.69
C LEU A 142 -5.28 5.74 -0.13
N GLY A 143 -4.72 4.62 0.34
CA GLY A 143 -5.49 3.52 0.91
C GLY A 143 -6.25 3.92 2.18
N ALA A 144 -5.60 4.72 3.04
CA ALA A 144 -6.26 5.29 4.20
C ALA A 144 -7.39 6.27 3.80
N ALA A 145 -7.21 7.07 2.75
CA ALA A 145 -8.23 8.00 2.25
C ALA A 145 -9.44 7.29 1.60
N LEU A 146 -9.19 6.18 0.88
CA LEU A 146 -10.21 5.46 0.13
C LEU A 146 -11.34 4.94 1.02
N GLY A 147 -11.04 4.38 2.19
CA GLY A 147 -12.13 3.92 3.05
C GLY A 147 -12.96 5.05 3.66
N PHE A 148 -12.46 6.30 3.72
CA PHE A 148 -13.29 7.44 4.11
C PHE A 148 -14.32 7.78 3.02
N CYS A 149 -13.99 7.46 1.77
CA CYS A 149 -14.85 7.67 0.62
C CYS A 149 -15.86 6.55 0.42
N VAL A 150 -15.39 5.30 0.53
CA VAL A 150 -16.17 4.08 0.29
C VAL A 150 -17.01 3.73 1.52
N GLY A 151 -16.57 4.11 2.72
CA GLY A 151 -17.29 3.83 3.96
C GLY A 151 -17.39 2.32 4.18
N PHE A 152 -16.25 1.62 4.25
CA PHE A 152 -16.22 0.19 4.52
C PHE A 152 -16.97 -0.10 5.83
N ARG A 153 -18.14 -0.74 5.73
CA ARG A 153 -19.06 -1.07 6.85
C ARG A 153 -19.02 -2.53 7.24
N HIS A 154 -18.53 -3.35 6.34
CA HIS A 154 -18.51 -4.79 6.48
C HIS A 154 -17.17 -5.29 5.94
N GLU A 155 -16.63 -6.33 6.57
CA GLU A 155 -15.40 -6.99 6.13
C GLU A 155 -15.48 -7.40 4.66
N LYS A 156 -16.66 -7.85 4.20
CA LYS A 156 -16.90 -8.20 2.80
C LYS A 156 -16.61 -7.05 1.82
N SER A 157 -16.88 -5.80 2.21
CA SER A 157 -16.58 -4.63 1.37
C SER A 157 -15.08 -4.35 1.28
N VAL A 158 -14.34 -4.56 2.37
CA VAL A 158 -12.88 -4.44 2.39
C VAL A 158 -12.27 -5.58 1.56
N ASN A 159 -12.71 -6.81 1.80
CA ASN A 159 -12.26 -7.99 1.05
C ASN A 159 -12.52 -7.88 -0.46
N ASN A 160 -13.68 -7.37 -0.88
CA ASN A 160 -13.96 -7.13 -2.30
C ASN A 160 -12.98 -6.11 -2.89
N PHE A 161 -12.68 -5.03 -2.16
CA PHE A 161 -11.69 -4.05 -2.62
C PHE A 161 -10.30 -4.68 -2.70
N LEU A 162 -9.86 -5.38 -1.66
CA LEU A 162 -8.56 -6.05 -1.63
C LEU A 162 -8.43 -7.11 -2.72
N SER A 163 -9.53 -7.76 -3.11
CA SER A 163 -9.56 -8.72 -4.22
C SER A 163 -9.47 -8.03 -5.59
N LEU A 164 -10.04 -6.82 -5.72
CA LEU A 164 -10.02 -6.04 -6.96
C LEU A 164 -8.75 -5.19 -7.13
N ALA A 165 -8.11 -4.78 -6.04
CA ALA A 165 -6.95 -3.90 -6.06
C ALA A 165 -5.78 -4.47 -6.90
N PRO A 166 -5.37 -5.74 -6.74
CA PRO A 166 -4.35 -6.34 -7.61
C PRO A 166 -4.69 -6.30 -9.10
N TRP A 167 -5.99 -6.39 -9.46
CA TRP A 167 -6.41 -6.29 -10.85
C TRP A 167 -6.38 -4.85 -11.35
N LEU A 168 -6.93 -3.91 -10.59
CA LEU A 168 -6.89 -2.48 -10.93
C LEU A 168 -5.47 -1.96 -11.06
N LEU A 169 -4.56 -2.45 -10.22
CA LEU A 169 -3.14 -2.10 -10.26
C LEU A 169 -2.36 -2.92 -11.29
N GLY A 170 -2.78 -4.15 -11.55
CA GLY A 170 -2.27 -5.00 -12.63
C GLY A 170 -2.60 -4.48 -14.03
N PHE A 171 -3.64 -3.65 -14.17
CA PHE A 171 -3.90 -2.85 -15.38
C PHE A 171 -3.04 -1.57 -15.47
N GLY A 172 -2.24 -1.25 -14.45
CA GLY A 172 -1.25 -0.16 -14.46
C GLY A 172 0.03 -0.53 -15.23
N PRO A 173 1.14 0.22 -15.04
CA PRO A 173 2.46 -0.20 -15.48
C PRO A 173 2.83 -1.40 -14.61
N GLY A 174 2.53 -2.57 -15.15
CA GLY A 174 2.69 -3.84 -14.50
C GLY A 174 3.45 -4.77 -15.42
N PRO A 175 3.86 -5.93 -14.91
CA PRO A 175 4.66 -6.90 -15.66
C PRO A 175 3.93 -7.50 -16.88
N PHE A 176 2.62 -7.33 -16.98
CA PHE A 176 1.79 -7.80 -18.10
C PHE A 176 1.55 -6.75 -19.19
N PHE A 177 1.71 -5.46 -18.88
CA PHE A 177 1.48 -4.37 -19.81
C PHE A 177 2.68 -3.44 -19.79
N GLY A 178 3.37 -3.33 -20.93
CA GLY A 178 4.45 -2.35 -21.08
C GLY A 178 3.99 -0.96 -20.62
N ASN A 179 4.89 -0.18 -20.03
CA ASN A 179 4.59 1.14 -19.43
C ASN A 179 3.83 2.10 -20.37
N ASP A 180 3.89 1.87 -21.68
CA ASP A 180 3.27 2.70 -22.72
C ASP A 180 1.89 2.17 -23.19
N ALA A 181 1.45 1.00 -22.70
CA ALA A 181 0.27 0.29 -23.19
C ALA A 181 -1.01 0.51 -22.35
N SER A 182 -0.92 1.12 -21.15
CA SER A 182 -2.10 1.32 -20.31
C SER A 182 -2.35 2.79 -19.96
N GLY A 183 -3.58 3.27 -20.19
CA GLY A 183 -4.01 4.60 -19.79
C GLY A 183 -3.97 4.82 -18.27
N LEU A 184 -4.00 3.72 -17.49
CA LEU A 184 -3.76 3.72 -16.05
C LEU A 184 -2.26 3.83 -15.70
N GLY A 185 -1.38 3.41 -16.60
CA GLY A 185 0.07 3.60 -16.58
C GLY A 185 0.50 5.06 -16.58
N LEU A 186 -0.39 5.98 -16.98
CA LEU A 186 -0.18 7.43 -16.84
C LEU A 186 -0.40 7.93 -15.41
N LEU A 187 -1.21 7.23 -14.63
CA LEU A 187 -1.61 7.61 -13.27
C LEU A 187 -0.81 6.86 -12.20
N PHE A 188 -0.31 5.66 -12.51
CA PHE A 188 0.46 4.87 -11.56
C PHE A 188 1.96 5.18 -11.64
N PRO A 189 2.59 5.47 -10.49
CA PRO A 189 4.03 5.58 -10.40
C PRO A 189 4.67 4.18 -10.49
N GLY A 190 5.83 4.07 -11.16
CA GLY A 190 6.61 2.84 -11.31
C GLY A 190 7.30 2.71 -12.68
N GLY A 191 6.82 3.44 -13.70
CA GLY A 191 7.27 3.27 -15.07
C GLY A 191 8.41 4.19 -15.53
N PHE A 192 8.62 5.34 -14.87
CA PHE A 192 9.59 6.35 -15.28
C PHE A 192 10.89 6.26 -14.49
N SER A 193 10.82 5.88 -13.21
CA SER A 193 12.03 5.60 -12.41
C SER A 193 12.88 4.47 -13.00
N ALA A 194 12.26 3.45 -13.61
CA ALA A 194 12.99 2.39 -14.31
C ALA A 194 13.74 2.89 -15.57
N ARG A 195 13.35 4.06 -16.10
CA ARG A 195 13.98 4.73 -17.27
C ARG A 195 14.89 5.88 -16.85
N GLY A 196 15.10 6.09 -15.55
CA GLY A 196 15.89 7.21 -15.01
C GLY A 196 15.16 8.56 -14.97
N ASP A 197 13.87 8.63 -15.31
CA ASP A 197 13.08 9.88 -15.28
C ASP A 197 12.34 10.04 -13.94
N PHE A 198 13.11 10.37 -12.90
CA PHE A 198 12.58 10.49 -11.53
C PHE A 198 11.71 11.74 -11.32
N VAL A 199 11.86 12.78 -12.13
CA VAL A 199 11.08 14.02 -11.96
C VAL A 199 9.62 13.76 -12.25
N LEU A 200 9.32 13.10 -13.38
CA LEU A 200 7.95 12.77 -13.74
C LEU A 200 7.33 11.77 -12.75
N GLU A 201 8.14 10.86 -12.23
CA GLU A 201 7.77 9.92 -11.17
C GLU A 201 7.32 10.64 -9.89
N TRP A 202 8.08 11.64 -9.43
CA TRP A 202 7.74 12.42 -8.25
C TRP A 202 6.51 13.31 -8.45
N LEU A 203 6.30 13.86 -9.65
CA LEU A 203 5.08 14.59 -9.98
C LEU A 203 3.84 13.71 -9.89
N ARG A 204 3.93 12.45 -10.33
CA ARG A 204 2.83 11.47 -10.19
C ARG A 204 2.57 11.12 -8.74
N LEU A 205 3.63 10.90 -7.95
CA LEU A 205 3.48 10.66 -6.51
C LEU A 205 2.82 11.85 -5.80
N ALA A 206 3.16 13.08 -6.19
CA ALA A 206 2.49 14.28 -5.70
C ALA A 206 1.01 14.31 -6.09
N ALA A 207 0.68 13.95 -7.34
CA ALA A 207 -0.72 13.85 -7.79
C ALA A 207 -1.51 12.79 -7.00
N VAL A 208 -0.90 11.64 -6.69
CA VAL A 208 -1.50 10.59 -5.84
C VAL A 208 -1.75 11.12 -4.42
N ALA A 209 -0.80 11.86 -3.84
CA ALA A 209 -0.97 12.47 -2.52
C ALA A 209 -2.08 13.54 -2.52
N VAL A 210 -2.18 14.37 -3.57
CA VAL A 210 -3.27 15.34 -3.74
C VAL A 210 -4.61 14.63 -3.87
N LEU A 211 -4.69 13.55 -4.65
CA LEU A 211 -5.89 12.73 -4.76
C LEU A 211 -6.30 12.13 -3.41
N ALA A 212 -5.35 11.56 -2.67
CA ALA A 212 -5.59 11.04 -1.32
C ALA A 212 -6.16 12.12 -0.39
N TYR A 213 -5.58 13.33 -0.42
CA TYR A 213 -6.09 14.46 0.37
C TYR A 213 -7.50 14.88 -0.06
N ALA A 214 -7.76 14.96 -1.37
CA ALA A 214 -9.07 15.31 -1.91
C ALA A 214 -10.14 14.29 -1.50
N LEU A 215 -9.82 13.00 -1.61
CA LEU A 215 -10.67 11.89 -1.18
C LEU A 215 -10.96 11.98 0.32
N TYR A 216 -9.95 12.18 1.15
CA TYR A 216 -10.14 12.39 2.58
C TYR A 216 -11.06 13.57 2.88
N ARG A 217 -10.80 14.75 2.27
CA ARG A 217 -11.60 15.97 2.48
C ARG A 217 -13.03 15.82 2.00
N TRP A 218 -13.27 14.96 1.01
CA TRP A 218 -14.60 14.65 0.51
C TRP A 218 -15.33 13.67 1.43
N GLY A 219 -14.68 12.57 1.81
CA GLY A 219 -15.22 11.50 2.65
C GLY A 219 -15.52 11.94 4.09
N SER A 220 -14.74 12.87 4.64
CA SER A 220 -14.91 13.40 6.01
C SER A 220 -16.02 14.46 6.17
N ARG A 221 -16.79 14.78 5.11
CA ARG A 221 -17.87 15.78 5.21
C ARG A 221 -19.12 15.23 5.91
N ALA A 222 -19.57 15.94 6.94
CA ALA A 222 -20.76 15.65 7.78
C ALA A 222 -22.04 15.24 7.03
N ARG A 223 -22.29 15.75 5.81
CA ARG A 223 -23.50 15.44 5.03
C ARG A 223 -23.55 13.99 4.54
N ARG A 224 -22.41 13.31 4.36
CA ARG A 224 -22.37 11.92 3.89
C ARG A 224 -22.46 10.91 5.02
N HIS A 225 -21.95 11.24 6.20
CA HIS A 225 -22.15 10.41 7.39
C HIS A 225 -23.65 10.15 7.67
N ARG A 226 -24.55 11.06 7.31
CA ARG A 226 -26.02 10.86 7.45
C ARG A 226 -26.64 9.90 6.43
N PHE A 227 -26.10 9.80 5.22
CA PHE A 227 -26.51 8.80 4.22
C PHE A 227 -26.04 7.39 4.62
N PHE A 228 -25.04 7.35 5.48
CA PHE A 228 -24.43 6.15 6.03
C PHE A 228 -25.09 5.76 7.38
N THR A 229 -25.65 6.66 8.18
CA THR A 229 -26.32 6.30 9.45
C THR A 229 -27.82 5.98 9.31
N ARG A 230 -28.33 5.71 8.10
CA ARG A 230 -29.70 5.26 7.85
C ARG A 230 -29.70 3.85 7.29
#